data_AF-A0A1G2ZA20-F1
#
_entry.id   AF-A0A1G2ZA20-F1
#
_cell.length_a   1.000
_cell.length_b   1.000
_cell.length_c   1.000
_cell.angle_alpha   90.00
_cell.angle_beta   90.00
_cell.angle_gamma   90.00
#
_symmetry.space_group_name_H-M   'P 1'
#
loop_
_entity.id
_entity.type
_entity.pdbx_description
1 polymer ?
#
loop_
_entity_poly.entity_id
_entity_poly.type
_entity_poly.pdbx_seq_one_letter_code
_entity_poly.pdbx_strand_id
1 'polypeptide(L)'
;MKDPLQTEQTPFETLGVEPGASRTEVQKALVDILATESLPANEAKKAFDALSHPLEQAKRLMLQYPAQGLQELTPNPMRDTSVLSPGRRAETAAAWQRQLSRTFPDLRATHCLGVLWYWWTLHEEMRVRDLIEAGDAIQVTAEGAFTKRGLLQAACRAAGIACSASGNRDCTRTECPWIEDCRSSAPPLEEMWRRVIACWSTLAAASEFWRGWPGLAESYADRLRERFLNSLHQELMRLGQYYSRLGEARKDAARDKLAELAEVGRSGAETLRKAGIGSLSELVRGGVRPLSELLGIGREKAHAILTDARRAMLNESSLSAQYRTLDLMLTTEMETAVAMAGVGMRTAQGAIRCGTLMLQDLGLLDAVQAKVRDTLKANPTNKGLRRLDNALSRHFSVTVLIHNDRPAEALQVIEQLPAEKSRCPEVLRLKVQALDGLARQRHSLGQMEDALFHWAEALRCADDRDVTQSLRDDIVSCCKSYAATAMRRGEWDRGVSLMEMAMGLVEHKDLQLLLGEFLYRHAIRVFQGLQEGRDGLRRVILQPDLPILRKILAELNRAAQLGVGSATKDAKMVEELISTLDQ
;
A
#
# COMPACT_ATOMS: atom_id res chain seq x y z
N MET A 1 -27.06 -23.06 2.24
CA MET A 1 -26.85 -23.22 3.69
C MET A 1 -26.09 -22.02 4.20
N LYS A 2 -26.58 -21.36 5.24
CA LYS A 2 -25.92 -20.23 5.89
C LYS A 2 -24.67 -20.68 6.65
N ASP A 3 -23.64 -19.84 6.68
CA ASP A 3 -22.45 -20.12 7.50
C ASP A 3 -22.76 -19.91 8.99
N PRO A 4 -22.37 -20.83 9.91
CA PRO A 4 -22.66 -20.68 11.34
C PRO A 4 -22.06 -19.42 12.00
N LEU A 5 -21.02 -18.81 11.43
CA LEU A 5 -20.43 -17.56 11.93
C LEU A 5 -21.15 -16.31 11.42
N GLN A 6 -22.08 -16.45 10.49
CA GLN A 6 -22.95 -15.36 10.10
C GLN A 6 -24.04 -15.17 11.16
N THR A 7 -23.75 -14.37 12.18
CA THR A 7 -24.67 -14.11 13.31
C THR A 7 -25.84 -13.22 12.93
N GLU A 8 -25.64 -12.28 11.98
CA GLU A 8 -26.69 -11.41 11.48
C GLU A 8 -27.81 -12.21 10.81
N GLN A 9 -29.06 -11.86 11.10
CA GLN A 9 -30.19 -12.38 10.34
C GLN A 9 -30.09 -11.94 8.88
N THR A 10 -30.23 -12.90 7.97
CA THR A 10 -30.33 -12.60 6.55
C THR A 10 -31.69 -11.97 6.26
N PRO A 11 -31.82 -11.14 5.20
CA PRO A 11 -33.13 -10.64 4.78
C PRO A 11 -34.18 -11.74 4.55
N PHE A 12 -33.73 -12.94 4.15
CA PHE A 12 -34.57 -14.13 4.01
C PHE A 12 -35.13 -14.59 5.36
N GLU A 13 -34.28 -14.71 6.37
CA GLU A 13 -34.68 -15.07 7.74
C GLU A 13 -35.56 -13.99 8.38
N THR A 14 -35.22 -12.70 8.20
CA THR A 14 -36.00 -11.58 8.71
C THR A 14 -37.42 -11.56 8.12
N LEU A 15 -37.58 -11.90 6.85
CA LEU A 15 -38.91 -12.01 6.23
C LEU A 15 -39.55 -13.40 6.35
N GLY A 16 -38.85 -14.40 6.90
CA GLY A 16 -39.36 -15.78 6.97
C GLY A 16 -39.60 -16.43 5.60
N VAL A 17 -38.77 -16.10 4.59
CA VAL A 17 -38.89 -16.64 3.22
C VAL A 17 -37.67 -17.45 2.83
N GLU A 18 -37.86 -18.43 1.93
CA GLU A 18 -36.77 -19.26 1.44
C GLU A 18 -35.79 -18.48 0.52
N PRO A 19 -34.50 -18.86 0.45
CA PRO A 19 -33.49 -18.26 -0.44
C PRO A 19 -33.88 -18.15 -1.93
N GLY A 20 -34.83 -18.98 -2.39
CA GLY A 20 -35.37 -18.98 -3.75
C GLY A 20 -36.73 -18.29 -3.91
N ALA A 21 -37.22 -17.57 -2.90
CA ALA A 21 -38.53 -16.93 -2.93
C ALA A 21 -38.64 -15.91 -4.07
N SER A 22 -39.78 -15.96 -4.76
CA SER A 22 -40.19 -15.00 -5.79
C SER A 22 -40.50 -13.63 -5.17
N ARG A 23 -40.48 -12.59 -6.00
CA ARG A 23 -40.84 -11.23 -5.57
C ARG A 23 -42.23 -11.16 -4.92
N THR A 24 -43.18 -11.95 -5.42
CA THR A 24 -44.54 -12.01 -4.90
C THR A 24 -44.59 -12.62 -3.50
N GLU A 25 -43.80 -13.67 -3.25
CA GLU A 25 -43.67 -14.28 -1.91
C GLU A 25 -42.99 -13.32 -0.94
N VAL A 26 -41.92 -12.64 -1.36
CA VAL A 26 -41.23 -11.61 -0.58
C VAL A 26 -42.18 -10.45 -0.23
N GLN A 27 -43.02 -10.00 -1.16
CA GLN A 27 -44.01 -8.96 -0.92
C GLN A 27 -45.11 -9.41 0.03
N LYS A 28 -45.60 -10.65 -0.13
CA LYS A 28 -46.60 -11.23 0.77
C LYS A 28 -46.06 -11.30 2.20
N ALA A 29 -44.84 -11.79 2.37
CA ALA A 29 -44.19 -11.87 3.68
C ALA A 29 -44.05 -10.50 4.36
N LEU A 30 -43.71 -9.45 3.60
CA LEU A 30 -43.69 -8.08 4.14
C LEU A 30 -45.07 -7.65 4.64
N VAL A 31 -46.14 -7.88 3.86
CA VAL A 31 -47.51 -7.53 4.26
C VAL A 31 -47.92 -8.26 5.53
N ASP A 32 -47.62 -9.56 5.60
CA ASP A 32 -47.95 -10.39 6.77
C ASP A 32 -47.20 -9.92 8.03
N ILE A 33 -45.92 -9.56 7.91
CA ILE A 33 -45.12 -9.01 9.02
C ILE A 33 -45.65 -7.65 9.49
N LEU A 34 -45.99 -6.76 8.56
CA LEU A 34 -46.53 -5.44 8.90
C LEU A 34 -47.94 -5.53 9.52
N ALA A 35 -48.76 -6.50 9.11
CA ALA A 35 -50.08 -6.71 9.68
C ALA A 35 -50.05 -7.33 11.09
N THR A 36 -49.03 -8.13 11.38
CA THR A 36 -48.86 -8.81 12.68
C THR A 36 -48.02 -8.01 13.68
N GLU A 37 -47.39 -6.93 13.24
CA GLU A 37 -46.42 -6.14 14.03
C GLU A 37 -45.31 -7.00 14.66
N SER A 38 -44.97 -8.12 14.02
CA SER A 38 -44.00 -9.09 14.54
C SER A 38 -42.56 -8.60 14.48
N LEU A 39 -42.27 -7.60 13.63
CA LEU A 39 -40.96 -6.95 13.50
C LEU A 39 -41.13 -5.43 13.30
N PRO A 40 -40.13 -4.62 13.70
CA PRO A 40 -40.11 -3.19 13.39
C PRO A 40 -40.25 -2.92 11.87
N ALA A 41 -41.19 -2.05 11.49
CA ALA A 41 -41.51 -1.80 10.08
C ALA A 41 -40.31 -1.33 9.23
N ASN A 42 -39.35 -0.62 9.84
CA ASN A 42 -38.10 -0.20 9.19
C ASN A 42 -37.18 -1.39 8.86
N GLU A 43 -37.08 -2.38 9.74
CA GLU A 43 -36.27 -3.59 9.52
C GLU A 43 -36.91 -4.48 8.45
N ALA A 44 -38.22 -4.71 8.53
CA ALA A 44 -38.97 -5.46 7.52
C ALA A 44 -38.85 -4.81 6.13
N LYS A 45 -38.99 -3.47 6.06
CA LYS A 45 -38.83 -2.74 4.80
C LYS A 45 -37.40 -2.82 4.27
N LYS A 46 -36.38 -2.70 5.12
CA LYS A 46 -34.97 -2.85 4.71
C LYS A 46 -34.69 -4.24 4.16
N ALA A 47 -35.24 -5.29 4.77
CA ALA A 47 -35.12 -6.66 4.29
C ALA A 47 -35.84 -6.85 2.94
N PHE A 48 -37.06 -6.32 2.80
CA PHE A 48 -37.80 -6.32 1.54
C PHE A 48 -37.06 -5.59 0.42
N ASP A 49 -36.51 -4.40 0.68
CA ASP A 49 -35.75 -3.62 -0.30
C ASP A 49 -34.50 -4.40 -0.76
N ALA A 50 -33.83 -5.08 0.16
CA ALA A 50 -32.67 -5.93 -0.15
C ALA A 50 -33.04 -7.15 -1.02
N LEU A 51 -34.20 -7.77 -0.80
CA LEU A 51 -34.66 -8.92 -1.59
C LEU A 51 -35.38 -8.53 -2.88
N SER A 52 -35.92 -7.32 -2.97
CA SER A 52 -36.62 -6.81 -4.16
C SER A 52 -35.67 -6.48 -5.30
N HIS A 53 -34.38 -6.29 -5.02
CA HIS A 53 -33.37 -5.99 -6.02
C HIS A 53 -32.59 -7.27 -6.38
N PRO A 54 -32.70 -7.81 -7.62
CA PRO A 54 -32.10 -9.10 -7.99
C PRO A 54 -30.59 -9.20 -7.72
N LEU A 55 -29.85 -8.11 -7.96
CA LEU A 55 -28.41 -8.06 -7.65
C LEU A 55 -28.11 -8.17 -6.15
N GLU A 56 -28.91 -7.57 -5.27
CA GLU A 56 -28.70 -7.66 -3.83
C GLU A 56 -29.09 -9.04 -3.30
N GLN A 57 -30.20 -9.59 -3.77
CA GLN A 57 -30.59 -10.97 -3.50
C GLN A 57 -29.47 -11.95 -3.89
N ALA A 58 -28.97 -11.85 -5.12
CA ALA A 58 -27.90 -12.73 -5.61
C ALA A 58 -26.60 -12.56 -4.83
N LYS A 59 -26.21 -11.33 -4.47
CA LYS A 59 -25.05 -11.06 -3.61
C LYS A 59 -25.16 -11.76 -2.26
N ARG A 60 -26.35 -11.78 -1.65
CA ARG A 60 -26.60 -12.46 -0.36
C ARG A 60 -26.51 -13.98 -0.52
N LEU A 61 -27.10 -14.54 -1.57
CA LEU A 61 -27.04 -15.97 -1.87
C LEU A 61 -25.60 -16.43 -2.14
N MET A 62 -24.79 -15.58 -2.76
CA MET A 62 -23.40 -15.90 -3.08
C MET A 62 -22.51 -16.06 -1.83
N LEU A 63 -22.90 -15.46 -0.71
CA LEU A 63 -22.23 -15.66 0.57
C LEU A 63 -22.79 -16.86 1.36
N GLN A 64 -23.59 -17.73 0.72
CA GLN A 64 -24.06 -18.98 1.29
C GLN A 64 -23.42 -20.17 0.58
N TYR A 65 -23.37 -21.31 1.27
CA TYR A 65 -22.91 -22.55 0.68
C TYR A 65 -23.99 -23.16 -0.23
N PRO A 66 -23.68 -23.47 -1.50
CA PRO A 66 -24.58 -24.21 -2.37
C PRO A 66 -24.65 -25.67 -1.94
N ALA A 67 -25.87 -26.24 -1.85
CA ALA A 67 -26.06 -27.62 -1.37
C ALA A 67 -25.28 -28.65 -2.22
N GLN A 68 -25.25 -28.47 -3.55
CA GLN A 68 -24.52 -29.34 -4.46
C GLN A 68 -23.01 -29.31 -4.18
N GLY A 69 -22.43 -28.13 -3.97
CA GLY A 69 -21.00 -28.01 -3.65
C GLY A 69 -20.65 -28.67 -2.31
N LEU A 70 -21.51 -28.52 -1.30
CA LEU A 70 -21.29 -29.18 0.00
C LEU A 70 -21.39 -30.71 -0.07
N GLN A 71 -22.24 -31.25 -0.95
CA GLN A 71 -22.39 -32.70 -1.13
C GLN A 71 -21.11 -33.36 -1.66
N GLU A 72 -20.35 -32.62 -2.46
CA GLU A 72 -19.10 -33.08 -3.09
C GLU A 72 -17.88 -32.95 -2.16
N LEU A 73 -17.96 -32.15 -1.10
CA LEU A 73 -16.84 -31.85 -0.21
C LEU A 73 -16.73 -32.83 0.97
N THR A 74 -15.51 -33.15 1.36
CA THR A 74 -15.21 -33.94 2.57
C THR A 74 -14.29 -33.15 3.51
N PRO A 75 -14.70 -32.90 4.77
CA PRO A 75 -15.96 -33.31 5.39
C PRO A 75 -17.18 -32.55 4.85
N ASN A 76 -18.36 -33.19 4.92
CA ASN A 76 -19.62 -32.66 4.38
C ASN A 76 -20.49 -32.06 5.50
N PRO A 77 -20.66 -30.72 5.54
CA PRO A 77 -21.41 -30.06 6.61
C PRO A 77 -22.92 -30.25 6.54
N MET A 78 -23.46 -30.74 5.42
CA MET A 78 -24.87 -31.16 5.34
C MET A 78 -25.14 -32.43 6.16
N ARG A 79 -24.10 -33.22 6.45
CA ARG A 79 -24.20 -34.44 7.28
C ARG A 79 -23.80 -34.17 8.73
N ASP A 80 -22.80 -33.31 8.94
CA ASP A 80 -22.30 -32.92 10.26
C ASP A 80 -21.98 -31.43 10.25
N THR A 81 -22.91 -30.59 10.74
CA THR A 81 -22.71 -29.13 10.79
C THR A 81 -21.58 -28.72 11.71
N SER A 82 -21.17 -29.57 12.66
CA SER A 82 -20.10 -29.27 13.61
C SER A 82 -18.73 -29.11 12.94
N VAL A 83 -18.57 -29.58 11.70
CA VAL A 83 -17.32 -29.40 10.92
C VAL A 83 -17.07 -27.93 10.56
N LEU A 84 -18.10 -27.08 10.62
CA LEU A 84 -18.00 -25.63 10.46
C LEU A 84 -17.97 -24.87 11.80
N SER A 85 -17.88 -25.57 12.93
CA SER A 85 -17.67 -24.93 14.23
C SER A 85 -16.29 -24.27 14.31
N PRO A 86 -16.11 -23.18 15.10
CA PRO A 86 -14.83 -22.47 15.22
C PRO A 86 -13.63 -23.38 15.48
N GLY A 87 -13.79 -24.42 16.31
CA GLY A 87 -12.72 -25.36 16.64
C GLY A 87 -12.27 -26.26 15.49
N ARG A 88 -13.18 -26.65 14.59
CA ARG A 88 -12.91 -27.62 13.50
C ARG A 88 -12.66 -26.97 12.13
N ARG A 89 -12.88 -25.66 12.00
CA ARG A 89 -12.74 -24.92 10.73
C ARG A 89 -11.38 -25.06 10.07
N ALA A 90 -10.28 -25.02 10.84
CA ALA A 90 -8.94 -25.17 10.29
C ALA A 90 -8.76 -26.53 9.58
N GLU A 91 -9.22 -27.61 10.21
CA GLU A 91 -9.14 -28.96 9.66
C GLU A 91 -10.02 -29.10 8.42
N THR A 92 -11.25 -28.56 8.48
CA THR A 92 -12.19 -28.55 7.35
C THR A 92 -11.62 -27.78 6.17
N ALA A 93 -11.09 -26.57 6.38
CA ALA A 93 -10.47 -25.76 5.34
C ALA A 93 -9.27 -26.49 4.70
N ALA A 94 -8.41 -27.11 5.50
CA ALA A 94 -7.27 -27.88 5.01
C ALA A 94 -7.71 -29.13 4.23
N ALA A 95 -8.78 -29.80 4.64
CA ALA A 95 -9.35 -30.94 3.91
C ALA A 95 -9.91 -30.50 2.55
N TRP A 96 -10.71 -29.43 2.53
CA TRP A 96 -11.29 -28.88 1.30
C TRP A 96 -10.22 -28.33 0.34
N GLN A 97 -9.18 -27.68 0.85
CA GLN A 97 -8.07 -27.20 0.02
C GLN A 97 -7.27 -28.35 -0.61
N ARG A 98 -7.02 -29.45 0.14
CA ARG A 98 -6.39 -30.66 -0.42
C ARG A 98 -7.26 -31.31 -1.49
N GLN A 99 -8.57 -31.33 -1.30
CA GLN A 99 -9.51 -31.81 -2.31
C GLN A 99 -9.45 -30.93 -3.56
N LEU A 100 -9.55 -29.61 -3.39
CA LEU A 100 -9.43 -28.63 -4.49
C LEU A 100 -8.11 -28.80 -5.25
N SER A 101 -7.00 -29.03 -4.56
CA SER A 101 -5.69 -29.23 -5.21
C SER A 101 -5.68 -30.42 -6.18
N ARG A 102 -6.51 -31.45 -5.93
CA ARG A 102 -6.63 -32.64 -6.79
C ARG A 102 -7.63 -32.46 -7.92
N THR A 103 -8.67 -31.67 -7.70
CA THR A 103 -9.76 -31.44 -8.68
C THR A 103 -9.62 -30.09 -9.41
N PHE A 104 -8.53 -29.36 -9.19
CA PHE A 104 -8.34 -28.02 -9.73
C PHE A 104 -8.40 -28.00 -11.27
N PRO A 105 -9.22 -27.14 -11.90
CA PRO A 105 -9.97 -26.01 -11.34
C PRO A 105 -11.45 -26.35 -11.05
N ASP A 106 -11.78 -26.70 -9.80
CA ASP A 106 -13.15 -26.91 -9.34
C ASP A 106 -13.74 -25.62 -8.73
N LEU A 107 -14.62 -24.96 -9.49
CA LEU A 107 -15.22 -23.68 -9.09
C LEU A 107 -16.20 -23.81 -7.90
N ARG A 108 -16.84 -24.97 -7.72
CA ARG A 108 -17.78 -25.21 -6.61
C ARG A 108 -17.03 -25.37 -5.30
N ALA A 109 -15.98 -26.18 -5.31
CA ALA A 109 -15.08 -26.31 -4.17
C ALA A 109 -14.40 -24.98 -3.83
N THR A 110 -13.96 -24.23 -4.86
CA THR A 110 -13.38 -22.88 -4.68
C THR A 110 -14.38 -21.92 -4.04
N HIS A 111 -15.65 -21.93 -4.45
CA HIS A 111 -16.70 -21.10 -3.87
C HIS A 111 -16.98 -21.45 -2.41
N CYS A 112 -17.15 -22.73 -2.09
CA CYS A 112 -17.36 -23.14 -0.70
C CYS A 112 -16.17 -22.75 0.19
N LEU A 113 -14.94 -22.93 -0.29
CA LEU A 113 -13.74 -22.51 0.44
C LEU A 113 -13.69 -20.97 0.61
N GLY A 114 -14.08 -20.21 -0.43
CA GLY A 114 -14.19 -18.75 -0.37
C GLY A 114 -15.23 -18.25 0.64
N VAL A 115 -16.39 -18.91 0.75
CA VAL A 115 -17.42 -18.62 1.75
C VAL A 115 -16.91 -18.93 3.17
N LEU A 116 -16.25 -20.08 3.35
CA LEU A 116 -15.67 -20.48 4.64
C LEU A 116 -14.65 -19.47 5.12
N TRP A 117 -13.68 -19.11 4.28
CA TRP A 117 -12.66 -18.13 4.64
C TRP A 117 -13.26 -16.76 4.88
N TYR A 118 -14.22 -16.32 4.05
CA TYR A 118 -14.82 -14.99 4.19
C TYR A 118 -15.49 -14.80 5.55
N TRP A 119 -16.42 -15.70 5.91
CA TRP A 119 -17.13 -15.58 7.19
C TRP A 119 -16.23 -15.82 8.39
N TRP A 120 -15.26 -16.73 8.27
CA TRP A 120 -14.29 -16.92 9.34
C TRP A 120 -13.43 -15.69 9.56
N THR A 121 -12.97 -15.05 8.48
CA THR A 121 -12.16 -13.84 8.56
C THR A 121 -12.93 -12.68 9.19
N LEU A 122 -14.17 -12.44 8.76
CA LEU A 122 -15.01 -11.39 9.34
C LEU A 122 -15.29 -11.62 10.84
N HIS A 123 -15.51 -12.87 11.24
CA HIS A 123 -15.69 -13.20 12.64
C HIS A 123 -14.43 -12.92 13.46
N GLU A 124 -13.27 -13.39 12.99
CA GLU A 124 -11.99 -13.15 13.67
C GLU A 124 -11.61 -11.67 13.70
N GLU A 125 -11.97 -10.91 12.66
CA GLU A 125 -11.80 -9.47 12.58
C GLU A 125 -12.62 -8.75 13.68
N MET A 126 -13.88 -9.15 13.86
CA MET A 126 -14.74 -8.64 14.93
C MET A 126 -14.16 -8.98 16.31
N ARG A 127 -13.73 -10.25 16.52
CA ARG A 127 -13.08 -10.66 17.78
C ARG A 127 -11.83 -9.83 18.08
N VAL A 128 -11.01 -9.53 17.07
CA VAL A 128 -9.83 -8.69 17.24
C VAL A 128 -10.21 -7.27 17.67
N ARG A 129 -11.28 -6.69 17.13
CA ARG A 129 -11.80 -5.39 17.58
C ARG A 129 -12.32 -5.45 19.02
N ASP A 130 -13.12 -6.46 19.36
CA ASP A 130 -13.62 -6.66 20.73
C ASP A 130 -12.45 -6.75 21.74
N LEU A 131 -11.38 -7.45 21.38
CA LEU A 131 -10.18 -7.59 22.21
C LEU A 131 -9.39 -6.28 22.33
N ILE A 132 -9.34 -5.47 21.27
CA ILE A 132 -8.74 -4.14 21.28
C ILE A 132 -9.52 -3.20 22.21
N GLU A 133 -10.85 -3.26 22.17
CA GLU A 133 -11.74 -2.46 23.01
C GLU A 133 -11.67 -2.92 24.47
N ALA A 134 -11.66 -4.23 24.72
CA ALA A 134 -11.57 -4.81 26.07
C ALA A 134 -10.19 -4.68 26.72
N GLY A 135 -9.11 -4.61 25.92
CA GLY A 135 -7.74 -4.43 26.41
C GLY A 135 -7.42 -3.05 26.98
N ASP A 136 -8.38 -2.13 26.92
CA ASP A 136 -8.27 -0.71 27.21
C ASP A 136 -7.28 0.00 26.25
N ALA A 137 -7.69 1.12 25.67
CA ALA A 137 -7.10 1.69 24.45
C ALA A 137 -5.59 2.07 24.54
N ILE A 138 -4.98 1.97 25.72
CA ILE A 138 -3.67 2.57 26.06
C ILE A 138 -2.59 1.53 26.46
N GLN A 139 -2.93 0.32 26.94
CA GLN A 139 -1.95 -0.59 27.57
C GLN A 139 -1.53 -1.84 26.77
N VAL A 140 -2.12 -2.11 25.61
CA VAL A 140 -1.80 -3.28 24.75
C VAL A 140 -0.34 -3.26 24.24
N THR A 141 0.42 -2.20 24.51
CA THR A 141 1.58 -1.79 23.72
C THR A 141 2.92 -2.43 24.10
N ALA A 142 3.01 -3.25 25.15
CA ALA A 142 4.32 -3.48 25.76
C ALA A 142 5.25 -4.53 25.13
N GLU A 143 4.76 -5.66 24.61
CA GLU A 143 5.64 -6.84 24.43
C GLU A 143 5.37 -7.72 23.19
N GLY A 144 4.52 -7.33 22.24
CA GLY A 144 4.31 -8.14 21.03
C GLY A 144 3.72 -7.38 19.85
N ALA A 145 4.00 -7.86 18.64
CA ALA A 145 3.24 -7.50 17.45
C ALA A 145 1.72 -7.66 17.72
N PHE A 146 0.87 -6.94 16.97
CA PHE A 146 -0.60 -7.06 16.94
C PHE A 146 -1.04 -8.49 16.56
N THR A 147 -0.71 -9.43 17.42
CA THR A 147 -1.08 -10.83 17.34
C THR A 147 -2.32 -10.99 18.19
N LYS A 148 -3.25 -11.82 17.74
CA LYS A 148 -4.45 -12.16 18.52
C LYS A 148 -4.09 -12.54 19.97
N ARG A 149 -2.97 -13.25 20.17
CA ARG A 149 -2.43 -13.60 21.49
C ARG A 149 -2.06 -12.39 22.34
N GLY A 150 -1.33 -11.42 21.78
CA GLY A 150 -0.96 -10.21 22.50
C GLY A 150 -2.18 -9.41 22.93
N LEU A 151 -3.20 -9.34 22.06
CA LEU A 151 -4.49 -8.72 22.36
C LEU A 151 -5.23 -9.46 23.49
N LEU A 152 -5.28 -10.79 23.43
CA LEU A 152 -5.89 -11.62 24.48
C LEU A 152 -5.22 -11.43 25.84
N GLN A 153 -3.89 -11.41 25.89
CA GLN A 153 -3.14 -11.18 27.12
C GLN A 153 -3.38 -9.78 27.67
N ALA A 154 -3.49 -8.76 26.81
CA ALA A 154 -3.85 -7.42 27.23
C ALA A 154 -5.27 -7.34 27.79
N ALA A 155 -6.26 -7.93 27.10
CA ALA A 155 -7.64 -8.01 27.57
C ALA A 155 -7.76 -8.75 28.91
N CYS A 156 -7.06 -9.89 29.06
CA CYS A 156 -7.01 -10.63 30.32
C CYS A 156 -6.43 -9.79 31.47
N ARG A 157 -5.32 -9.08 31.22
CA ARG A 157 -4.72 -8.20 32.24
C ARG A 157 -5.65 -7.06 32.63
N ALA A 158 -6.32 -6.43 31.66
CA ALA A 158 -7.29 -5.36 31.91
C ALA A 158 -8.46 -5.84 32.77
N ALA A 159 -8.90 -7.09 32.60
CA ALA A 159 -9.93 -7.72 33.44
C ALA A 159 -9.41 -8.32 34.76
N GLY A 160 -8.13 -8.16 35.12
CA GLY A 160 -7.56 -8.76 36.33
C GLY A 160 -7.42 -10.29 36.27
N ILE A 161 -7.51 -10.89 35.08
CA ILE A 161 -7.41 -12.34 34.87
C ILE A 161 -5.95 -12.71 34.61
N ALA A 162 -5.35 -13.48 35.53
CA ALA A 162 -3.99 -13.99 35.36
C ALA A 162 -3.87 -14.99 34.18
N CYS A 163 -3.37 -14.54 33.04
CA CYS A 163 -3.11 -15.40 31.87
C CYS A 163 -1.73 -16.06 32.00
N SER A 164 -1.62 -17.38 31.81
CA SER A 164 -0.32 -18.06 31.79
C SER A 164 0.45 -17.66 30.53
N ALA A 165 1.67 -17.15 30.69
CA ALA A 165 2.54 -16.76 29.58
C ALA A 165 2.95 -17.92 28.66
N SER A 166 2.68 -19.18 29.06
CA SER A 166 3.32 -20.43 28.61
C SER A 166 3.02 -20.92 27.19
N GLY A 167 2.66 -20.05 26.24
CA GLY A 167 2.63 -20.46 24.82
C GLY A 167 1.43 -21.34 24.41
N ASN A 168 0.84 -22.11 25.32
CA ASN A 168 -0.02 -23.22 24.93
C ASN A 168 -1.45 -22.80 24.57
N ARG A 169 -2.04 -23.44 23.55
CA ARG A 169 -3.42 -23.19 23.07
C ARG A 169 -4.50 -23.67 24.05
N ASP A 170 -4.08 -24.30 25.14
CA ASP A 170 -4.96 -24.94 26.10
C ASP A 170 -5.30 -24.00 27.25
N CYS A 171 -6.12 -22.98 26.97
CA CYS A 171 -6.77 -22.25 28.05
C CYS A 171 -7.72 -23.22 28.78
N THR A 172 -7.31 -23.61 29.99
CA THR A 172 -8.06 -24.51 30.88
C THR A 172 -9.05 -23.78 31.77
N ARG A 173 -9.00 -22.44 31.82
CA ARG A 173 -9.89 -21.62 32.65
C ARG A 173 -11.26 -21.50 31.99
N THR A 174 -12.23 -22.27 32.47
CA THR A 174 -13.63 -22.23 32.05
C THR A 174 -14.29 -20.87 32.29
N GLU A 175 -13.79 -20.09 33.25
CA GLU A 175 -14.27 -18.75 33.59
C GLU A 175 -13.68 -17.63 32.71
N CYS A 176 -12.74 -17.94 31.80
CA CYS A 176 -12.16 -16.94 30.91
C CYS A 176 -13.20 -16.52 29.85
N PRO A 177 -13.60 -15.24 29.77
CA PRO A 177 -14.58 -14.79 28.77
C PRO A 177 -14.05 -14.89 27.32
N TRP A 178 -12.74 -15.07 27.15
CA TRP A 178 -12.09 -15.27 25.85
C TRP A 178 -11.60 -16.71 25.64
N ILE A 179 -12.15 -17.70 26.34
CA ILE A 179 -11.73 -19.10 26.21
C ILE A 179 -11.82 -19.60 24.76
N GLU A 180 -12.85 -19.17 24.03
CA GLU A 180 -13.04 -19.52 22.61
C GLU A 180 -11.93 -18.93 21.73
N ASP A 181 -11.52 -17.69 21.98
CA ASP A 181 -10.42 -17.06 21.24
C ASP A 181 -9.08 -17.72 21.54
N CYS A 182 -8.85 -18.12 22.79
CA CYS A 182 -7.65 -18.86 23.17
C CYS A 182 -7.58 -20.22 22.48
N ARG A 183 -8.74 -20.86 22.27
CA ARG A 183 -8.88 -22.17 21.60
C ARG A 183 -9.03 -22.06 20.08
N SER A 184 -9.20 -20.86 19.55
CA SER A 184 -9.40 -20.66 18.11
C SER A 184 -8.21 -21.23 17.34
N SER A 185 -8.51 -22.09 16.36
CA SER A 185 -7.53 -22.64 15.44
C SER A 185 -7.27 -21.71 14.24
N ALA A 186 -7.80 -20.48 14.29
CA ALA A 186 -7.67 -19.50 13.21
C ALA A 186 -6.20 -19.21 12.89
N PRO A 187 -5.83 -19.21 11.60
CA PRO A 187 -4.53 -18.69 11.19
C PRO A 187 -4.50 -17.16 11.39
N PRO A 188 -3.33 -16.52 11.24
CA PRO A 188 -3.24 -15.06 11.29
C PRO A 188 -4.22 -14.39 10.31
N LEU A 189 -4.81 -13.26 10.69
CA LEU A 189 -5.80 -12.54 9.87
C LEU A 189 -5.31 -12.23 8.45
N GLU A 190 -4.02 -11.90 8.30
CA GLU A 190 -3.40 -11.69 6.99
C GLU A 190 -3.56 -12.91 6.07
N GLU A 191 -3.23 -14.09 6.59
CA GLU A 191 -3.34 -15.34 5.85
C GLU A 191 -4.80 -15.64 5.53
N MET A 192 -5.72 -15.41 6.46
CA MET A 192 -7.15 -15.60 6.21
C MET A 192 -7.66 -14.71 5.07
N TRP A 193 -7.36 -13.41 5.11
CA TRP A 193 -7.70 -12.47 4.03
C TRP A 193 -7.03 -12.85 2.70
N ARG A 194 -5.78 -13.32 2.74
CA ARG A 194 -5.08 -13.85 1.55
C ARG A 194 -5.84 -15.02 0.91
N ARG A 195 -6.40 -15.93 1.72
CA ARG A 195 -7.25 -17.04 1.23
C ARG A 195 -8.57 -16.54 0.64
N VAL A 196 -9.20 -15.56 1.29
CA VAL A 196 -10.42 -14.90 0.76
C VAL A 196 -10.12 -14.33 -0.62
N ILE A 197 -9.05 -13.55 -0.75
CA ILE A 197 -8.63 -12.93 -2.00
C ILE A 197 -8.37 -13.98 -3.09
N ALA A 198 -7.61 -15.04 -2.78
CA ALA A 198 -7.29 -16.10 -3.72
C ALA A 198 -8.55 -16.79 -4.28
N CYS A 199 -9.48 -17.19 -3.40
CA CYS A 199 -10.73 -17.84 -3.81
C CYS A 199 -11.62 -16.91 -4.64
N TRP A 200 -11.89 -15.69 -4.16
CA TRP A 200 -12.83 -14.80 -4.83
C TRP A 200 -12.30 -14.21 -6.14
N SER A 201 -10.98 -13.98 -6.24
CA SER A 201 -10.35 -13.59 -7.51
C SER A 201 -10.42 -14.70 -8.55
N THR A 202 -10.28 -15.97 -8.11
CA THR A 202 -10.45 -17.12 -9.00
C THR A 202 -11.86 -17.19 -9.58
N LEU A 203 -12.87 -17.00 -8.73
CA LEU A 203 -14.27 -16.98 -9.16
C LEU A 203 -14.56 -15.78 -10.05
N ALA A 204 -14.03 -14.60 -9.74
CA ALA A 204 -14.18 -13.40 -10.54
C ALA A 204 -13.70 -13.57 -12.00
N ALA A 205 -12.58 -14.26 -12.20
CA ALA A 205 -12.04 -14.53 -13.53
C ALA A 205 -12.83 -15.63 -14.30
N ALA A 206 -13.65 -16.43 -13.62
CA ALA A 206 -14.46 -17.49 -14.21
C ALA A 206 -15.85 -16.99 -14.63
N SER A 207 -15.99 -16.43 -15.83
CA SER A 207 -17.27 -15.90 -16.33
C SER A 207 -18.43 -16.90 -16.26
N GLU A 208 -18.18 -18.19 -16.47
CA GLU A 208 -19.21 -19.22 -16.40
C GLU A 208 -19.81 -19.41 -15.00
N PHE A 209 -19.05 -19.10 -13.94
CA PHE A 209 -19.53 -19.16 -12.56
C PHE A 209 -20.66 -18.13 -12.36
N TRP A 210 -20.44 -16.91 -12.85
CA TRP A 210 -21.40 -15.81 -12.69
C TRP A 210 -22.61 -15.96 -13.61
N ARG A 211 -22.41 -16.44 -14.84
CA ARG A 211 -23.50 -16.67 -15.81
C ARG A 211 -24.39 -17.85 -15.42
N GLY A 212 -23.82 -18.84 -14.73
CA GLY A 212 -24.55 -20.00 -14.20
C GLY A 212 -25.16 -19.78 -12.82
N TRP A 213 -25.10 -18.57 -12.26
CA TRP A 213 -25.56 -18.33 -10.89
C TRP A 213 -27.09 -18.46 -10.79
N PRO A 214 -27.63 -19.33 -9.90
CA PRO A 214 -29.07 -19.59 -9.83
C PRO A 214 -29.89 -18.33 -9.56
N GLY A 215 -30.97 -18.15 -10.33
CA GLY A 215 -31.91 -17.04 -10.15
C GLY A 215 -31.46 -15.69 -10.70
N LEU A 216 -30.29 -15.62 -11.35
CA LEU A 216 -29.76 -14.40 -11.94
C LEU A 216 -29.79 -14.48 -13.47
N ALA A 217 -30.37 -13.48 -14.14
CA ALA A 217 -30.27 -13.41 -15.60
C ALA A 217 -28.82 -13.11 -16.03
N GLU A 218 -28.39 -13.67 -17.17
CA GLU A 218 -27.01 -13.54 -17.67
C GLU A 218 -26.56 -12.07 -17.80
N SER A 219 -27.48 -11.16 -18.15
CA SER A 219 -27.24 -9.71 -18.26
C SER A 219 -26.92 -9.00 -16.93
N TYR A 220 -27.05 -9.69 -15.80
CA TYR A 220 -26.67 -9.20 -14.47
C TYR A 220 -25.37 -9.82 -13.94
N ALA A 221 -24.84 -10.86 -14.58
CA ALA A 221 -23.67 -11.60 -14.10
C ALA A 221 -22.44 -10.68 -13.92
N ASP A 222 -22.09 -9.89 -14.95
CA ASP A 222 -20.94 -8.98 -14.90
C ASP A 222 -21.11 -7.88 -13.82
N ARG A 223 -22.34 -7.34 -13.69
CA ARG A 223 -22.67 -6.33 -12.68
C ARG A 223 -22.59 -6.89 -11.26
N LEU A 224 -23.03 -8.12 -11.05
CA LEU A 224 -22.93 -8.79 -9.76
C LEU A 224 -21.46 -9.01 -9.39
N ARG A 225 -20.65 -9.51 -10.33
CA ARG A 225 -19.21 -9.69 -10.16
C ARG A 225 -18.54 -8.38 -9.74
N GLU A 226 -18.71 -7.31 -10.52
CA GLU A 226 -18.11 -6.01 -10.23
C GLU A 226 -18.55 -5.46 -8.87
N ARG A 227 -19.85 -5.49 -8.57
CA ARG A 227 -20.39 -5.01 -7.30
C ARG A 227 -19.83 -5.79 -6.11
N PHE A 228 -19.67 -7.10 -6.25
CA PHE A 228 -19.07 -7.92 -5.20
C PHE A 228 -17.60 -7.59 -4.96
N LEU A 229 -16.80 -7.50 -6.02
CA LEU A 229 -15.37 -7.19 -5.91
C LEU A 229 -15.13 -5.78 -5.36
N ASN A 230 -15.94 -4.81 -5.79
CA ASN A 230 -15.94 -3.48 -5.21
C ASN A 230 -16.31 -3.50 -3.72
N SER A 231 -17.24 -4.38 -3.30
CA SER A 231 -17.58 -4.54 -1.88
C SER A 231 -16.40 -5.11 -1.08
N LEU A 232 -15.67 -6.08 -1.64
CA LEU A 232 -14.49 -6.66 -0.99
C LEU A 232 -13.36 -5.63 -0.86
N HIS A 233 -13.09 -4.87 -1.91
CA HIS A 233 -12.12 -3.76 -1.91
C HIS A 233 -12.49 -2.68 -0.87
N GLN A 234 -13.76 -2.26 -0.86
CA GLN A 234 -14.27 -1.29 0.11
C GLN A 234 -14.13 -1.80 1.56
N GLU A 235 -14.33 -3.09 1.80
CA GLU A 235 -14.19 -3.66 3.13
C GLU A 235 -12.72 -3.65 3.61
N LEU A 236 -11.77 -4.04 2.75
CA LEU A 236 -10.33 -3.95 3.07
C LEU A 236 -9.90 -2.50 3.33
N MET A 237 -10.38 -1.54 2.52
CA MET A 237 -10.09 -0.12 2.72
C MET A 237 -10.72 0.43 4.00
N ARG A 238 -11.96 0.06 4.31
CA ARG A 238 -12.65 0.43 5.55
C ARG A 238 -11.88 -0.09 6.77
N LEU A 239 -11.37 -1.32 6.72
CA LEU A 239 -10.52 -1.91 7.74
C LEU A 239 -9.20 -1.16 7.90
N GLY A 240 -8.50 -0.89 6.79
CA GLY A 240 -7.26 -0.10 6.81
C GLY A 240 -7.45 1.30 7.41
N GLN A 241 -8.56 1.98 7.11
CA GLN A 241 -8.92 3.28 7.67
C GLN A 241 -9.30 3.21 9.15
N TYR A 242 -9.99 2.14 9.58
CA TYR A 242 -10.32 1.93 10.98
C TYR A 242 -9.04 1.79 11.83
N TYR A 243 -8.12 0.91 11.42
CA TYR A 243 -6.86 0.71 12.15
C TYR A 243 -5.91 1.92 12.07
N SER A 244 -5.95 2.69 10.98
CA SER A 244 -5.22 3.96 10.90
C SER A 244 -5.76 4.97 11.91
N ARG A 245 -7.09 5.15 12.00
CA ARG A 245 -7.72 6.04 12.99
C ARG A 245 -7.42 5.61 14.43
N LEU A 246 -7.45 4.30 14.69
CA LEU A 246 -7.07 3.76 15.99
C LEU A 246 -5.59 4.04 16.32
N GLY A 247 -4.69 3.93 15.34
CA GLY A 247 -3.28 4.30 15.47
C GLY A 247 -3.09 5.79 15.78
N GLU A 248 -3.79 6.67 15.07
CA GLU A 248 -3.76 8.13 15.29
C GLU A 248 -4.27 8.51 16.69
N ALA A 249 -5.45 8.02 17.09
CA ALA A 249 -5.99 8.27 18.41
C ALA A 249 -5.03 7.85 19.54
N ARG A 250 -4.27 6.77 19.33
CA ARG A 250 -3.25 6.31 20.29
C ARG A 250 -2.02 7.20 20.34
N LYS A 251 -1.59 7.76 19.20
CA LYS A 251 -0.47 8.71 19.18
C LYS A 251 -0.86 10.01 19.86
N ASP A 252 -2.09 10.46 19.66
CA ASP A 252 -2.61 11.64 20.34
C ASP A 252 -2.67 11.39 21.85
N ALA A 253 -3.21 10.25 22.30
CA ALA A 253 -3.18 9.87 23.71
C ALA A 253 -1.75 9.76 24.28
N ALA A 254 -0.79 9.26 23.50
CA ALA A 254 0.62 9.19 23.91
C ALA A 254 1.27 10.58 23.97
N ARG A 255 0.93 11.48 23.04
CA ARG A 255 1.35 12.89 23.07
C ARG A 255 0.78 13.61 24.29
N ASP A 256 -0.50 13.39 24.60
CA ASP A 256 -1.16 13.97 25.76
C ASP A 256 -0.51 13.46 27.07
N LYS A 257 -0.25 12.15 27.19
CA LYS A 257 0.47 11.59 28.33
C LYS A 257 1.91 12.14 28.47
N LEU A 258 2.60 12.37 27.34
CA LEU A 258 3.90 13.04 27.36
C LEU A 258 3.80 14.50 27.77
N ALA A 259 2.74 15.19 27.35
CA ALA A 259 2.45 16.56 27.77
C ALA A 259 2.15 16.62 29.28
N GLU A 260 1.34 15.72 29.83
CA GLU A 260 1.09 15.59 31.27
C GLU A 260 2.38 15.33 32.05
N LEU A 261 3.22 14.41 31.57
CA LEU A 261 4.54 14.16 32.17
C LEU A 261 5.46 15.38 32.11
N ALA A 262 5.29 16.23 31.09
CA ALA A 262 6.00 17.48 30.97
C ALA A 262 5.37 18.62 31.79
N GLU A 263 4.08 18.58 32.12
CA GLU A 263 3.44 19.52 33.05
C GLU A 263 3.90 19.33 34.50
N VAL A 264 4.41 18.13 34.84
CA VAL A 264 5.16 17.89 36.10
C VAL A 264 6.42 18.78 36.20
N GLY A 265 6.80 19.49 35.13
CA GLY A 265 7.47 20.79 35.24
C GLY A 265 7.55 21.47 33.88
N ARG A 266 6.86 22.62 33.69
CA ARG A 266 6.87 23.45 32.44
C ARG A 266 8.26 23.66 31.80
N SER A 267 9.33 23.51 32.56
CA SER A 267 10.72 23.46 32.09
C SER A 267 11.03 22.29 31.13
N GLY A 268 10.43 21.11 31.31
CA GLY A 268 10.80 19.87 30.61
C GLY A 268 10.44 19.85 29.11
N ALA A 269 9.20 20.19 28.74
CA ALA A 269 8.81 20.29 27.34
C ALA A 269 9.60 21.37 26.59
N GLU A 270 9.81 22.51 27.23
CA GLU A 270 10.63 23.59 26.70
C GLU A 270 12.09 23.16 26.54
N THR A 271 12.62 22.35 27.48
CA THR A 271 13.97 21.78 27.41
C THR A 271 14.11 20.77 26.28
N LEU A 272 13.13 19.89 26.07
CA LEU A 272 13.11 18.97 24.92
C LEU A 272 13.07 19.73 23.60
N ARG A 273 12.20 20.75 23.50
CA ARG A 273 12.10 21.60 22.30
C ARG A 273 13.40 22.37 22.04
N LYS A 274 14.02 22.94 23.07
CA LYS A 274 15.33 23.62 22.99
C LYS A 274 16.48 22.66 22.63
N ALA A 275 16.36 21.39 23.01
CA ALA A 275 17.29 20.33 22.60
C ALA A 275 17.01 19.79 21.18
N GLY A 276 16.08 20.39 20.43
CA GLY A 276 15.71 19.94 19.08
C GLY A 276 14.90 18.64 19.06
N ILE A 277 14.37 18.19 20.20
CA ILE A 277 13.51 17.01 20.30
C ILE A 277 12.06 17.47 20.17
N GLY A 278 11.61 17.62 18.93
CA GLY A 278 10.24 18.05 18.59
C GLY A 278 9.28 16.88 18.35
N SER A 279 9.80 15.66 18.22
CA SER A 279 9.02 14.47 17.88
C SER A 279 9.34 13.26 18.76
N LEU A 280 8.39 12.31 18.82
CA LEU A 280 8.59 10.97 19.39
C LEU A 280 9.82 10.27 18.78
N SER A 281 10.06 10.45 17.48
CA SER A 281 11.19 9.84 16.77
C SER A 281 12.55 10.31 17.25
N GLU A 282 12.69 11.61 17.48
CA GLU A 282 13.90 12.22 18.00
C GLU A 282 14.11 11.84 19.46
N LEU A 283 13.02 11.76 20.23
CA LEU A 283 13.05 11.30 21.62
C LEU A 283 13.60 9.86 21.69
N VAL A 284 13.03 8.96 20.89
CA VAL A 284 13.44 7.55 20.80
C VAL A 284 14.89 7.38 20.36
N ARG A 285 15.33 8.21 19.41
CA ARG A 285 16.71 8.23 18.89
C ARG A 285 17.70 8.76 19.92
N GLY A 286 17.30 9.74 20.73
CA GLY A 286 18.13 10.30 21.81
C GLY A 286 18.46 9.27 22.90
N GLY A 287 17.55 8.34 23.19
CA GLY A 287 17.80 7.26 24.15
C GLY A 287 17.78 7.70 25.63
N VAL A 288 17.93 6.73 26.54
CA VAL A 288 17.58 6.88 27.97
C VAL A 288 18.44 7.91 28.69
N ARG A 289 19.73 7.96 28.36
CA ARG A 289 20.68 8.82 29.07
C ARG A 289 20.46 10.31 28.75
N PRO A 290 20.42 10.75 27.48
CA PRO A 290 20.11 12.15 27.17
C PRO A 290 18.76 12.60 27.72
N LEU A 291 17.75 11.73 27.70
CA LEU A 291 16.44 12.07 28.28
C LEU A 291 16.49 12.25 29.80
N SER A 292 17.19 11.35 30.50
CA SER A 292 17.39 11.42 31.95
C SER A 292 18.16 12.68 32.36
N GLU A 293 19.22 13.01 31.62
CA GLU A 293 20.06 14.20 31.87
C GLU A 293 19.31 15.50 31.53
N LEU A 294 18.61 15.58 30.39
CA LEU A 294 17.87 16.77 29.95
C LEU A 294 16.71 17.11 30.89
N LEU A 295 15.99 16.10 31.39
CA LEU A 295 14.80 16.32 32.21
C LEU A 295 15.08 16.27 33.72
N GLY A 296 16.31 15.96 34.13
CA GLY A 296 16.65 15.74 35.54
C GLY A 296 15.83 14.62 36.19
N ILE A 297 15.38 13.64 35.39
CA ILE A 297 14.59 12.50 35.86
C ILE A 297 15.48 11.27 36.01
N GLY A 298 15.18 10.41 36.98
CA GLY A 298 15.88 9.14 37.14
C GLY A 298 15.81 8.26 35.88
N ARG A 299 16.84 7.44 35.66
CA ARG A 299 16.94 6.56 34.49
C ARG A 299 15.75 5.64 34.32
N GLU A 300 15.14 5.16 35.40
CA GLU A 300 13.95 4.31 35.36
C GLU A 300 12.75 5.04 34.75
N LYS A 301 12.51 6.30 35.17
CA LYS A 301 11.44 7.13 34.62
C LYS A 301 11.71 7.50 33.16
N ALA A 302 12.96 7.84 32.81
CA ALA A 302 13.35 8.07 31.41
C ALA A 302 13.18 6.81 30.54
N HIS A 303 13.53 5.64 31.08
CA HIS A 303 13.35 4.37 30.39
C HIS A 303 11.87 4.06 30.18
N ALA A 304 11.02 4.26 31.18
CA ALA A 304 9.57 4.12 31.04
C ALA A 304 9.01 5.03 29.94
N ILE A 305 9.41 6.31 29.93
CA ILE A 305 9.00 7.28 28.91
C ILE A 305 9.44 6.87 27.50
N LEU A 306 10.70 6.45 27.33
CA LEU A 306 11.20 6.03 26.02
C LEU A 306 10.60 4.72 25.56
N THR A 307 10.30 3.83 26.49
CA THR A 307 9.61 2.60 26.17
C THR A 307 8.20 2.94 25.69
N ASP A 308 7.46 3.81 26.39
CA ASP A 308 6.15 4.31 25.95
C ASP A 308 6.23 5.05 24.59
N ALA A 309 7.27 5.84 24.34
CA ALA A 309 7.49 6.53 23.06
C ALA A 309 7.82 5.56 21.92
N ARG A 310 8.72 4.59 22.14
CA ARG A 310 9.02 3.52 21.17
C ARG A 310 7.76 2.72 20.85
N ARG A 311 6.96 2.42 21.88
CA ARG A 311 5.68 1.72 21.76
C ARG A 311 4.66 2.52 20.95
N ALA A 312 4.57 3.83 21.13
CA ALA A 312 3.69 4.68 20.32
C ALA A 312 4.12 4.71 18.85
N MET A 313 5.43 4.69 18.57
CA MET A 313 5.96 4.71 17.21
C MET A 313 5.90 3.37 16.47
N LEU A 314 6.13 2.25 17.17
CA LEU A 314 6.14 0.92 16.57
C LEU A 314 4.73 0.44 16.14
N ASN A 315 3.67 1.15 16.56
CA ASN A 315 2.28 0.73 16.38
C ASN A 315 1.50 1.49 15.30
N GLU A 316 2.09 2.51 14.69
CA GLU A 316 1.45 3.33 13.67
C GLU A 316 1.07 2.58 12.38
N SER A 317 1.76 1.50 12.03
CA SER A 317 1.82 1.12 10.62
C SER A 317 1.87 -0.37 10.34
N SER A 318 1.57 -1.27 11.28
CA SER A 318 1.51 -2.70 10.93
C SER A 318 0.17 -3.10 10.35
N LEU A 319 -0.94 -2.98 11.11
CA LEU A 319 -2.26 -3.41 10.64
C LEU A 319 -2.79 -2.58 9.47
N SER A 320 -2.75 -1.24 9.55
CA SER A 320 -3.20 -0.41 8.43
C SER A 320 -2.37 -0.65 7.16
N ALA A 321 -1.05 -0.81 7.29
CA ALA A 321 -0.21 -1.19 6.13
C ALA A 321 -0.53 -2.60 5.65
N GLN A 322 -0.78 -3.55 6.55
CA GLN A 322 -1.21 -4.90 6.20
C GLN A 322 -2.49 -4.89 5.36
N TYR A 323 -3.51 -4.08 5.70
CA TYR A 323 -4.71 -3.97 4.85
C TYR A 323 -4.42 -3.30 3.50
N ARG A 324 -3.50 -2.33 3.44
CA ARG A 324 -3.04 -1.79 2.15
C ARG A 324 -2.29 -2.84 1.33
N THR A 325 -1.54 -3.71 1.97
CA THR A 325 -0.88 -4.86 1.34
C THR A 325 -1.89 -5.90 0.86
N LEU A 326 -2.93 -6.20 1.66
CA LEU A 326 -4.02 -7.10 1.27
C LEU A 326 -4.82 -6.52 0.09
N ASP A 327 -5.05 -5.22 0.08
CA ASP A 327 -5.70 -4.56 -1.05
C ASP A 327 -4.89 -4.68 -2.35
N LEU A 328 -3.58 -4.43 -2.25
CA LEU A 328 -2.64 -4.66 -3.36
C LEU A 328 -2.64 -6.14 -3.81
N MET A 329 -2.69 -7.08 -2.86
CA MET A 329 -2.82 -8.50 -3.12
C MET A 329 -4.11 -8.83 -3.89
N LEU A 330 -5.24 -8.18 -3.54
CA LEU A 330 -6.49 -8.34 -4.28
C LEU A 330 -6.37 -7.87 -5.73
N THR A 331 -5.84 -6.67 -5.95
CA THR A 331 -5.64 -6.15 -7.31
C THR A 331 -4.70 -7.04 -8.12
N THR A 332 -3.55 -7.41 -7.56
CA THR A 332 -2.55 -8.25 -8.25
C THR A 332 -3.10 -9.64 -8.57
N GLU A 333 -3.81 -10.27 -7.63
CA GLU A 333 -4.41 -11.59 -7.83
C GLU A 333 -5.47 -11.55 -8.93
N MET A 334 -6.34 -10.55 -8.92
CA MET A 334 -7.38 -10.38 -9.93
C MET A 334 -6.79 -10.14 -11.33
N GLU A 335 -5.82 -9.22 -11.45
CA GLU A 335 -5.18 -8.96 -12.74
C GLU A 335 -4.50 -10.19 -13.31
N THR A 336 -3.82 -10.97 -12.45
CA THR A 336 -3.19 -12.23 -12.84
C THR A 336 -4.22 -13.27 -13.27
N ALA A 337 -5.31 -13.42 -12.50
CA ALA A 337 -6.38 -14.37 -12.81
C ALA A 337 -7.06 -14.04 -14.15
N VAL A 338 -7.31 -12.76 -14.43
CA VAL A 338 -7.85 -12.29 -15.72
C VAL A 338 -6.86 -12.52 -16.87
N ALA A 339 -5.58 -12.23 -16.66
CA ALA A 339 -4.55 -12.51 -17.67
C ALA A 339 -4.44 -14.01 -17.97
N MET A 340 -4.52 -14.85 -16.94
CA MET A 340 -4.52 -16.32 -17.06
C MET A 340 -5.71 -16.82 -17.89
N ALA A 341 -6.90 -16.32 -17.59
CA ALA A 341 -8.12 -16.64 -18.33
C ALA A 341 -8.04 -16.17 -19.79
N GLY A 342 -7.51 -14.97 -20.03
CA GLY A 342 -7.39 -14.37 -21.37
C GLY A 342 -6.40 -15.11 -22.29
N VAL A 343 -5.33 -15.68 -21.72
CA VAL A 343 -4.39 -16.54 -22.47
C VAL A 343 -4.98 -17.93 -22.75
N GLY A 344 -5.99 -18.35 -22.00
CA GLY A 344 -6.64 -19.66 -22.18
C GLY A 344 -5.81 -20.83 -21.64
N MET A 345 -5.05 -20.61 -20.57
CA MET A 345 -4.25 -21.66 -19.92
C MET A 345 -5.15 -22.79 -19.39
N ARG A 346 -4.75 -24.05 -19.61
CA ARG A 346 -5.56 -25.25 -19.29
C ARG A 346 -4.73 -26.34 -18.60
N THR A 347 -5.39 -27.04 -17.68
CA THR A 347 -5.00 -28.34 -17.13
C THR A 347 -5.77 -29.46 -17.85
N ALA A 348 -5.53 -30.73 -17.49
CA ALA A 348 -6.36 -31.83 -17.98
C ALA A 348 -7.81 -31.74 -17.50
N GLN A 349 -8.05 -31.04 -16.38
CA GLN A 349 -9.34 -30.91 -15.71
C GLN A 349 -10.13 -29.67 -16.15
N GLY A 350 -9.47 -28.62 -16.65
CA GLY A 350 -10.17 -27.41 -17.10
C GLY A 350 -9.27 -26.20 -17.32
N ALA A 351 -9.89 -25.03 -17.51
CA ALA A 351 -9.16 -23.77 -17.70
C ALA A 351 -8.75 -23.15 -16.35
N ILE A 352 -7.47 -22.78 -16.24
CA ILE A 352 -6.90 -22.12 -15.06
C ILE A 352 -7.34 -20.66 -15.07
N ARG A 353 -7.94 -20.20 -13.97
CA ARG A 353 -8.46 -18.83 -13.85
C ARG A 353 -8.15 -18.22 -12.49
N CYS A 354 -6.94 -18.43 -12.00
CA CYS A 354 -6.51 -17.92 -10.70
C CYS A 354 -5.19 -17.17 -10.81
N GLY A 355 -4.88 -16.36 -9.81
CA GLY A 355 -3.65 -15.59 -9.76
C GLY A 355 -2.54 -16.32 -9.00
N THR A 356 -1.52 -15.57 -8.59
CA THR A 356 -0.33 -16.12 -7.94
C THR A 356 -0.62 -16.68 -6.54
N LEU A 357 -1.51 -16.07 -5.77
CA LEU A 357 -1.84 -16.51 -4.40
C LEU A 357 -2.48 -17.88 -4.40
N MET A 358 -3.53 -18.09 -5.21
CA MET A 358 -4.16 -19.40 -5.34
C MET A 358 -3.18 -20.44 -5.89
N LEU A 359 -2.35 -20.08 -6.87
CA LEU A 359 -1.34 -21.02 -7.40
C LEU A 359 -0.28 -21.40 -6.35
N GLN A 360 0.14 -20.48 -5.49
CA GLN A 360 1.05 -20.78 -4.37
C GLN A 360 0.38 -21.71 -3.36
N ASP A 361 -0.86 -21.40 -3.02
CA ASP A 361 -1.66 -22.14 -2.05
C ASP A 361 -1.92 -23.59 -2.46
N LEU A 362 -1.99 -23.85 -3.77
CA LEU A 362 -2.15 -25.18 -4.35
C LEU A 362 -0.80 -25.85 -4.71
N GLY A 363 0.33 -25.15 -4.52
CA GLY A 363 1.66 -25.66 -4.91
C GLY A 363 1.87 -25.79 -6.42
N LEU A 364 1.15 -25.00 -7.22
CA LEU A 364 1.15 -25.06 -8.69
C LEU A 364 1.91 -23.91 -9.37
N LEU A 365 2.32 -22.88 -8.63
CA LEU A 365 2.91 -21.66 -9.20
C LEU A 365 4.12 -21.95 -10.11
N ASP A 366 5.11 -22.70 -9.61
CA ASP A 366 6.35 -22.93 -10.36
C ASP A 366 6.10 -23.75 -11.65
N ALA A 367 5.17 -24.72 -11.61
CA ALA A 367 4.78 -25.51 -12.77
C ALA A 367 4.07 -24.66 -13.84
N VAL A 368 3.17 -23.77 -13.42
CA VAL A 368 2.47 -22.85 -14.32
C VAL A 368 3.43 -21.82 -14.92
N GLN A 369 4.35 -21.26 -14.12
CA GLN A 369 5.41 -20.37 -14.62
C GLN A 369 6.27 -21.04 -15.68
N ALA A 370 6.74 -22.28 -15.43
CA ALA A 370 7.53 -23.03 -16.40
C ALA A 370 6.75 -23.21 -17.72
N LYS A 371 5.47 -23.60 -17.62
CA LYS A 371 4.62 -23.79 -18.81
C LYS A 371 4.39 -22.51 -19.59
N VAL A 372 4.16 -21.38 -18.92
CA VAL A 372 4.00 -20.06 -19.57
C VAL A 372 5.27 -19.67 -20.30
N ARG A 373 6.44 -19.81 -19.65
CA ARG A 373 7.74 -19.50 -20.29
C ARG A 373 8.04 -20.37 -21.49
N ASP A 374 7.74 -21.67 -21.43
CA ASP A 374 7.94 -22.57 -22.57
C ASP A 374 7.00 -22.22 -23.73
N THR A 375 5.75 -21.84 -23.42
CA THR A 375 4.80 -21.36 -24.43
C THR A 375 5.23 -20.03 -25.04
N LEU A 376 5.82 -19.14 -24.23
CA LEU A 376 6.35 -17.86 -24.66
C LEU A 376 7.61 -18.02 -25.53
N LYS A 377 8.49 -18.99 -25.24
CA LYS A 377 9.61 -19.35 -26.12
C LYS A 377 9.13 -19.80 -27.50
N ALA A 378 8.04 -20.57 -27.56
CA ALA A 378 7.43 -20.99 -28.82
C ALA A 378 6.74 -19.83 -29.57
N ASN A 379 6.23 -18.82 -28.85
CA ASN A 379 5.48 -17.70 -29.41
C ASN A 379 5.94 -16.35 -28.84
N PRO A 380 7.16 -15.88 -29.16
CA PRO A 380 7.77 -14.72 -28.50
C PRO A 380 7.03 -13.41 -28.77
N THR A 381 6.23 -13.31 -29.83
CA THR A 381 5.47 -12.09 -30.17
C THR A 381 4.12 -11.98 -29.45
N ASN A 382 3.71 -13.00 -28.71
CA ASN A 382 2.41 -12.99 -28.02
C ASN A 382 2.45 -12.06 -26.80
N LYS A 383 1.85 -10.87 -26.94
CA LYS A 383 1.77 -9.86 -25.88
C LYS A 383 1.02 -10.34 -24.63
N GLY A 384 0.00 -11.19 -24.79
CA GLY A 384 -0.77 -11.76 -23.69
C GLY A 384 0.06 -12.68 -22.80
N LEU A 385 0.86 -13.57 -23.42
CA LEU A 385 1.79 -14.45 -22.70
C LEU A 385 2.89 -13.68 -21.98
N ARG A 386 3.46 -12.63 -22.59
CA ARG A 386 4.44 -11.76 -21.91
C ARG A 386 3.84 -11.05 -20.71
N ARG A 387 2.61 -10.54 -20.84
CA ARG A 387 1.89 -9.92 -19.74
C ARG A 387 1.63 -10.93 -18.62
N LEU A 388 1.24 -12.15 -18.96
CA LEU A 388 1.01 -13.22 -17.99
C LEU A 388 2.30 -13.67 -17.28
N ASP A 389 3.41 -13.82 -18.00
CA ASP A 389 4.72 -14.16 -17.41
C ASP A 389 5.15 -13.09 -16.39
N ASN A 390 4.99 -11.80 -16.74
CA ASN A 390 5.21 -10.69 -15.82
C ASN A 390 4.26 -10.73 -14.61
N ALA A 391 2.96 -11.02 -14.82
CA ALA A 391 1.96 -11.12 -13.76
C ALA A 391 2.22 -12.29 -12.80
N LEU A 392 2.80 -13.38 -13.31
CA LEU A 392 3.19 -14.53 -12.51
C LEU A 392 4.50 -14.32 -11.74
N SER A 393 5.22 -13.22 -11.96
CA SER A 393 6.44 -12.92 -11.21
C SER A 393 6.19 -12.91 -9.70
N ARG A 394 7.16 -13.42 -8.93
CA ARG A 394 7.16 -13.34 -7.47
C ARG A 394 7.22 -11.90 -6.96
N HIS A 395 7.62 -10.96 -7.82
CA HIS A 395 7.74 -9.54 -7.52
C HIS A 395 6.65 -8.69 -8.18
N PHE A 396 5.58 -9.31 -8.69
CA PHE A 396 4.51 -8.58 -9.40
C PHE A 396 3.82 -7.52 -8.54
N SER A 397 3.76 -7.69 -7.21
CA SER A 397 3.25 -6.67 -6.28
C SER A 397 4.00 -5.34 -6.37
N VAL A 398 5.32 -5.38 -6.61
CA VAL A 398 6.15 -4.19 -6.81
C VAL A 398 5.76 -3.49 -8.11
N THR A 399 5.53 -4.25 -9.19
CA THR A 399 5.05 -3.71 -10.47
C THR A 399 3.71 -2.99 -10.32
N VAL A 400 2.76 -3.58 -9.58
CA VAL A 400 1.45 -2.94 -9.33
C VAL A 400 1.56 -1.69 -8.47
N LEU A 401 2.48 -1.65 -7.48
CA LEU A 401 2.77 -0.42 -6.72
C LEU A 401 3.30 0.69 -7.63
N ILE A 402 4.21 0.37 -8.55
CA ILE A 402 4.76 1.35 -9.50
C ILE A 402 3.64 1.87 -10.43
N HIS A 403 2.79 0.99 -10.97
CA HIS A 403 1.69 1.39 -11.86
C HIS A 403 0.60 2.21 -11.16
N ASN A 404 0.42 2.04 -9.86
CA ASN A 404 -0.51 2.82 -9.05
C ASN A 404 0.13 4.09 -8.44
N ASP A 405 1.23 4.58 -9.02
CA ASP A 405 1.93 5.79 -8.59
C ASP A 405 2.38 5.76 -7.11
N ARG A 406 2.78 4.57 -6.62
CA ARG A 406 3.29 4.34 -5.24
C ARG A 406 4.75 3.86 -5.25
N PRO A 407 5.69 4.59 -5.87
CA PRO A 407 7.08 4.16 -6.02
C PRO A 407 7.85 4.06 -4.70
N ALA A 408 7.55 4.92 -3.71
CA ALA A 408 8.20 4.86 -2.39
C ALA A 408 7.90 3.54 -1.66
N GLU A 409 6.65 3.08 -1.72
CA GLU A 409 6.25 1.80 -1.13
C GLU A 409 6.84 0.62 -1.90
N ALA A 410 6.95 0.73 -3.24
CA ALA A 410 7.63 -0.26 -4.05
C ALA A 410 9.11 -0.43 -3.64
N LEU A 411 9.82 0.68 -3.38
CA LEU A 411 11.20 0.63 -2.88
C LEU A 411 11.30 0.01 -1.49
N GLN A 412 10.37 0.35 -0.59
CA GLN A 412 10.33 -0.25 0.75
C GLN A 412 10.16 -1.78 0.66
N VAL A 413 9.29 -2.28 -0.23
CA VAL A 413 9.11 -3.72 -0.45
C VAL A 413 10.39 -4.36 -0.99
N ILE A 414 11.10 -3.69 -1.91
CA ILE A 414 12.38 -4.17 -2.46
C ILE A 414 13.47 -4.22 -1.38
N GLU A 415 13.56 -3.21 -0.52
CA GLU A 415 14.56 -3.11 0.56
C GLU A 415 14.37 -4.17 1.64
N GLN A 416 13.14 -4.64 1.84
CA GLN A 416 12.82 -5.73 2.77
C GLN A 416 13.18 -7.12 2.22
N LEU A 417 13.54 -7.23 0.92
CA LEU A 417 13.97 -8.50 0.36
C LEU A 417 15.34 -8.91 0.90
N PRO A 418 15.58 -10.22 1.12
CA PRO A 418 16.92 -10.73 1.41
C PRO A 418 17.95 -10.24 0.37
N ALA A 419 19.18 -9.95 0.82
CA ALA A 419 20.24 -9.38 -0.03
C ALA A 419 20.54 -10.20 -1.30
N GLU A 420 20.33 -11.51 -1.25
CA GLU A 420 20.47 -12.41 -2.40
C GLU A 420 19.39 -12.16 -3.47
N LYS A 421 18.16 -11.90 -3.03
CA LYS A 421 17.01 -11.65 -3.91
C LYS A 421 16.98 -10.21 -4.42
N SER A 422 17.45 -9.24 -3.63
CA SER A 422 17.47 -7.83 -4.03
C SER A 422 18.42 -7.54 -5.19
N ARG A 423 19.40 -8.43 -5.43
CA ARG A 423 20.36 -8.35 -6.54
C ARG A 423 19.92 -9.09 -7.80
N CYS A 424 18.74 -9.71 -7.82
CA CYS A 424 18.31 -10.38 -9.03
C CYS A 424 17.98 -9.33 -10.12
N PRO A 425 18.29 -9.60 -11.41
CA PRO A 425 18.10 -8.61 -12.49
C PRO A 425 16.67 -8.07 -12.59
N GLU A 426 15.68 -8.91 -12.29
CA GLU A 426 14.27 -8.52 -12.27
C GLU A 426 13.98 -7.47 -11.18
N VAL A 427 14.46 -7.69 -9.96
CA VAL A 427 14.28 -6.74 -8.85
C VAL A 427 15.05 -5.46 -9.08
N LEU A 428 16.26 -5.52 -9.66
CA LEU A 428 17.00 -4.32 -10.05
C LEU A 428 16.25 -3.48 -11.07
N ARG A 429 15.67 -4.11 -12.11
CA ARG A 429 14.81 -3.41 -13.08
C ARG A 429 13.61 -2.74 -12.41
N LEU A 430 12.94 -3.43 -11.49
CA LEU A 430 11.82 -2.86 -10.72
C LEU A 430 12.29 -1.73 -9.79
N LYS A 431 13.47 -1.84 -9.18
CA LYS A 431 14.08 -0.80 -8.36
C LYS A 431 14.35 0.45 -9.19
N VAL A 432 14.91 0.30 -10.38
CA VAL A 432 15.15 1.41 -11.32
C VAL A 432 13.83 2.10 -11.69
N GLN A 433 12.79 1.34 -12.02
CA GLN A 433 11.47 1.90 -12.34
C GLN A 433 10.84 2.63 -11.15
N ALA A 434 10.96 2.09 -9.94
CA ALA A 434 10.46 2.73 -8.74
C ALA A 434 11.26 4.00 -8.40
N LEU A 435 12.59 3.99 -8.52
CA LEU A 435 13.42 5.18 -8.32
C LEU A 435 13.10 6.28 -9.34
N ASP A 436 12.88 5.92 -10.61
CA ASP A 436 12.47 6.87 -11.64
C ASP A 436 11.09 7.49 -11.33
N GLY A 437 10.10 6.65 -10.97
CA GLY A 437 8.79 7.13 -10.55
C GLY A 437 8.88 8.08 -9.34
N LEU A 438 9.69 7.73 -8.34
CA LEU A 438 9.91 8.57 -7.16
C LEU A 438 10.60 9.89 -7.51
N ALA A 439 11.60 9.86 -8.39
CA ALA A 439 12.28 11.07 -8.86
C ALA A 439 11.30 12.02 -9.59
N ARG A 440 10.42 11.48 -10.45
CA ARG A 440 9.37 12.29 -11.11
C ARG A 440 8.39 12.90 -10.10
N GLN A 441 8.00 12.17 -9.05
CA GLN A 441 7.17 12.70 -7.97
C GLN A 441 7.88 13.81 -7.18
N ARG A 442 9.16 13.65 -6.86
CA ARG A 442 9.95 14.70 -6.18
C ARG A 442 10.09 15.95 -7.05
N HIS A 443 10.33 15.77 -8.34
CA HIS A 443 10.39 16.87 -9.29
C HIS A 443 9.05 17.63 -9.39
N SER A 444 7.90 16.94 -9.43
CA SER A 444 6.59 17.59 -9.49
C SER A 444 6.27 18.42 -8.23
N LEU A 445 6.86 18.06 -7.08
CA LEU A 445 6.80 18.81 -5.83
C LEU A 445 7.84 19.96 -5.76
N GLY A 446 8.64 20.19 -6.80
CA GLY A 446 9.70 21.19 -6.83
C GLY A 446 10.97 20.80 -6.06
N GLN A 447 11.09 19.53 -5.65
CA GLN A 447 12.24 18.98 -4.92
C GLN A 447 13.27 18.40 -5.91
N MET A 448 13.87 19.27 -6.72
CA MET A 448 14.75 18.85 -7.83
C MET A 448 16.03 18.13 -7.36
N GLU A 449 16.58 18.52 -6.20
CA GLU A 449 17.77 17.87 -5.64
C GLU A 449 17.51 16.41 -5.25
N ASP A 450 16.40 16.16 -4.55
CA ASP A 450 15.96 14.80 -4.20
C ASP A 450 15.67 13.96 -5.45
N ALA A 451 15.09 14.58 -6.50
CA ALA A 451 14.86 13.92 -7.77
C ALA A 451 16.16 13.46 -8.45
N LEU A 452 17.17 14.36 -8.52
CA LEU A 452 18.49 14.03 -9.06
C LEU A 452 19.19 12.94 -8.24
N PHE A 453 19.05 12.96 -6.92
CA PHE A 453 19.58 11.91 -6.05
C PHE A 453 18.99 10.52 -6.40
N HIS A 454 17.67 10.43 -6.56
CA HIS A 454 17.00 9.17 -6.90
C HIS A 454 17.32 8.71 -8.33
N TRP A 455 17.41 9.61 -9.31
CA TRP A 455 17.86 9.26 -10.66
C TRP A 455 19.33 8.81 -10.68
N ALA A 456 20.21 9.41 -9.88
CA ALA A 456 21.59 8.96 -9.73
C ALA A 456 21.67 7.55 -9.16
N GLU A 457 20.79 7.19 -8.23
CA GLU A 457 20.65 5.81 -7.76
C GLU A 457 20.09 4.88 -8.83
N ALA A 458 19.09 5.34 -9.60
CA ALA A 458 18.49 4.56 -10.69
C ALA A 458 19.54 4.21 -11.76
N LEU A 459 20.35 5.19 -12.19
CA LEU A 459 21.44 5.00 -13.15
C LEU A 459 22.51 4.03 -12.63
N ARG A 460 22.79 4.00 -11.33
CA ARG A 460 23.73 3.05 -10.71
C ARG A 460 23.21 1.61 -10.70
N CYS A 461 21.89 1.43 -10.69
CA CYS A 461 21.24 0.11 -10.70
C CYS A 461 20.85 -0.38 -12.10
N ALA A 462 20.93 0.47 -13.13
CA ALA A 462 20.49 0.13 -14.48
C ALA A 462 21.59 -0.60 -15.26
N ASP A 463 21.32 -1.85 -15.64
CA ASP A 463 22.21 -2.65 -16.51
C ASP A 463 21.81 -2.57 -18.00
N ASP A 464 20.58 -2.11 -18.29
CA ASP A 464 20.02 -2.05 -19.64
C ASP A 464 20.29 -0.68 -20.28
N ARG A 465 20.81 -0.69 -21.51
CA ARG A 465 21.18 0.52 -22.26
C ARG A 465 19.97 1.39 -22.60
N ASP A 466 18.84 0.78 -22.96
CA ASP A 466 17.63 1.49 -23.36
C ASP A 466 17.00 2.15 -22.13
N VAL A 467 16.98 1.44 -20.99
CA VAL A 467 16.53 2.00 -19.70
C VAL A 467 17.43 3.16 -19.28
N THR A 468 18.75 2.99 -19.38
CA THR A 468 19.72 4.05 -19.07
C THR A 468 19.50 5.29 -19.94
N GLN A 469 19.26 5.11 -21.24
CA GLN A 469 18.98 6.22 -22.13
C GLN A 469 17.67 6.92 -21.78
N SER A 470 16.60 6.18 -21.48
CA SER A 470 15.33 6.75 -21.04
C SER A 470 15.50 7.62 -19.78
N LEU A 471 16.22 7.12 -18.77
CA LEU A 471 16.51 7.89 -17.55
C LEU A 471 17.26 9.19 -17.85
N ARG A 472 18.24 9.14 -18.76
CA ARG A 472 19.00 10.32 -19.19
C ARG A 472 18.10 11.35 -19.86
N ASP A 473 17.22 10.90 -20.74
CA ASP A 473 16.26 11.78 -21.43
C ASP A 473 15.28 12.43 -20.44
N ASP A 474 14.81 11.68 -19.44
CA ASP A 474 13.94 12.18 -18.37
C ASP A 474 14.64 13.23 -17.50
N ILE A 475 15.91 13.00 -17.11
CA ILE A 475 16.73 13.97 -16.37
C ILE A 475 16.88 15.26 -17.18
N VAL A 476 17.24 15.16 -18.47
CA VAL A 476 17.41 16.31 -19.37
C VAL A 476 16.11 17.09 -19.49
N SER A 477 14.99 16.40 -19.70
CA SER A 477 13.65 17.00 -19.82
C SER A 477 13.24 17.75 -18.55
N CYS A 478 13.44 17.15 -17.38
CA CYS A 478 13.11 17.77 -16.09
C CYS A 478 14.02 18.96 -15.77
N CYS A 479 15.32 18.87 -16.09
CA CYS A 479 16.24 20.01 -15.95
C CYS A 479 15.82 21.19 -16.82
N LYS A 480 15.37 20.96 -18.06
CA LYS A 480 14.83 22.02 -18.95
C LYS A 480 13.61 22.72 -18.32
N SER A 481 12.67 21.94 -17.77
CA SER A 481 11.49 22.48 -17.07
C SER A 481 11.86 23.28 -15.82
N TYR A 482 12.77 22.74 -15.00
CA TYR A 482 13.25 23.39 -13.78
C TYR A 482 13.99 24.68 -14.09
N ALA A 483 14.89 24.68 -15.06
CA ALA A 483 15.63 25.85 -15.53
C ALA A 483 14.71 27.03 -15.86
N ALA A 484 13.67 26.77 -16.66
CA ALA A 484 12.69 27.79 -17.03
C ALA A 484 11.96 28.37 -15.82
N THR A 485 11.74 27.56 -14.78
CA THR A 485 11.10 28.01 -13.52
C THR A 485 12.07 28.79 -12.63
N ALA A 486 13.30 28.31 -12.47
CA ALA A 486 14.35 28.99 -11.70
C ALA A 486 14.69 30.36 -12.30
N MET A 487 14.80 30.48 -13.63
CA MET A 487 15.01 31.77 -14.31
C MET A 487 13.90 32.78 -14.01
N ARG A 488 12.64 32.33 -13.98
CA ARG A 488 11.48 33.18 -13.69
C ARG A 488 11.46 33.66 -12.24
N ARG A 489 11.87 32.79 -11.30
CA ARG A 489 11.93 33.11 -9.87
C ARG A 489 13.19 33.88 -9.46
N GLY A 490 14.20 33.93 -10.33
CA GLY A 490 15.50 34.52 -10.03
C GLY A 490 16.36 33.65 -9.11
N GLU A 491 16.09 32.35 -9.04
CA GLU A 491 16.86 31.37 -8.23
C GLU A 491 18.13 30.92 -8.98
N TRP A 492 19.03 31.86 -9.31
CA TRP A 492 20.15 31.62 -10.21
C TRP A 492 21.21 30.68 -9.64
N ASP A 493 21.76 30.97 -8.47
CA ASP A 493 22.84 30.16 -7.87
C ASP A 493 22.39 28.71 -7.64
N ARG A 494 21.14 28.53 -7.18
CA ARG A 494 20.53 27.20 -7.01
C ARG A 494 20.32 26.50 -8.36
N GLY A 495 19.86 27.23 -9.38
CA GLY A 495 19.68 26.71 -10.73
C GLY A 495 20.99 26.20 -11.34
N VAL A 496 22.06 26.97 -11.21
CA VAL A 496 23.41 26.58 -11.66
C VAL A 496 23.88 25.31 -10.94
N SER A 497 23.81 25.28 -9.60
CA SER A 497 24.27 24.13 -8.82
C SER A 497 23.53 22.83 -9.18
N LEU A 498 22.21 22.90 -9.39
CA LEU A 498 21.42 21.73 -9.79
C LEU A 498 21.72 21.27 -11.22
N MET A 499 21.96 22.20 -12.15
CA MET A 499 22.37 21.85 -13.51
C MET A 499 23.75 21.20 -13.55
N GLU A 500 24.69 21.69 -12.75
CA GLU A 500 26.00 21.08 -12.60
C GLU A 500 25.90 19.66 -12.03
N MET A 501 25.06 19.47 -11.01
CA MET A 501 24.77 18.15 -10.46
C MET A 501 24.20 17.22 -11.55
N ALA A 502 23.23 17.68 -12.33
CA ALA A 502 22.65 16.90 -13.44
C ALA A 502 23.67 16.56 -14.52
N MET A 503 24.57 17.50 -14.88
CA MET A 503 25.68 17.24 -15.81
C MET A 503 26.68 16.21 -15.28
N GLY A 504 26.89 16.15 -13.96
CA GLY A 504 27.69 15.11 -13.32
C GLY A 504 27.06 13.71 -13.40
N LEU A 505 25.73 13.64 -13.58
CA LEU A 505 25.01 12.37 -13.76
C LEU A 505 24.89 11.97 -15.24
N VAL A 506 24.73 12.96 -16.12
CA VAL A 506 24.45 12.73 -17.54
C VAL A 506 25.31 13.66 -18.40
N GLU A 507 26.24 13.07 -19.14
CA GLU A 507 26.95 13.74 -20.21
C GLU A 507 26.03 13.92 -21.42
N HIS A 508 25.28 15.03 -21.46
CA HIS A 508 24.38 15.37 -22.56
C HIS A 508 24.63 16.80 -23.05
N LYS A 509 24.78 16.97 -24.38
CA LYS A 509 25.04 18.27 -25.01
C LYS A 509 23.95 19.30 -24.69
N ASP A 510 22.69 18.89 -24.67
CA ASP A 510 21.59 19.79 -24.31
C ASP A 510 21.68 20.34 -22.87
N LEU A 511 22.20 19.56 -21.91
CA LEU A 511 22.37 20.06 -20.54
C LEU A 511 23.51 21.08 -20.47
N GLN A 512 24.60 20.84 -21.21
CA GLN A 512 25.69 21.82 -21.34
C GLN A 512 25.17 23.13 -21.92
N LEU A 513 24.44 23.07 -23.04
CA LEU A 513 23.84 24.24 -23.67
C LEU A 513 22.85 24.94 -22.72
N LEU A 514 22.00 24.19 -22.01
CA LEU A 514 21.05 24.74 -21.06
C LEU A 514 21.74 25.47 -19.91
N LEU A 515 22.80 24.90 -19.33
CA LEU A 515 23.60 25.56 -18.29
C LEU A 515 24.27 26.81 -18.85
N GLY A 516 24.82 26.73 -20.06
CA GLY A 516 25.40 27.89 -20.74
C GLY A 516 24.37 29.01 -20.92
N GLU A 517 23.16 28.70 -21.40
CA GLU A 517 22.08 29.69 -21.55
C GLU A 517 21.66 30.29 -20.21
N PHE A 518 21.64 29.46 -19.16
CA PHE A 518 21.29 29.88 -17.81
C PHE A 518 22.32 30.87 -17.24
N LEU A 519 23.61 30.55 -17.35
CA LEU A 519 24.72 31.44 -16.96
C LEU A 519 24.72 32.73 -17.78
N TYR A 520 24.54 32.63 -19.10
CA TYR A 520 24.48 33.80 -19.98
C TYR A 520 23.34 34.75 -19.57
N ARG A 521 22.12 34.23 -19.38
CA ARG A 521 20.97 35.06 -18.97
C ARG A 521 21.16 35.69 -17.60
N HIS A 522 21.77 34.97 -16.66
CA HIS A 522 22.11 35.51 -15.35
C HIS A 522 23.10 36.67 -15.48
N ALA A 523 24.23 36.44 -16.15
CA ALA A 523 25.28 37.43 -16.36
C ALA A 523 24.74 38.70 -17.04
N ILE A 524 23.95 38.55 -18.11
CA ILE A 524 23.33 39.68 -18.81
C ILE A 524 22.35 40.44 -17.92
N ARG A 525 21.53 39.74 -17.13
CA ARG A 525 20.58 40.40 -16.21
C ARG A 525 21.29 41.18 -15.10
N VAL A 526 22.35 40.63 -14.52
CA VAL A 526 23.17 41.33 -13.52
C VAL A 526 23.83 42.55 -14.16
N PHE A 527 24.40 42.39 -15.36
CA PHE A 527 25.01 43.49 -16.11
C PHE A 527 24.01 44.61 -16.45
N GLN A 528 22.81 44.27 -16.92
CA GLN A 528 21.73 45.23 -17.17
C GLN A 528 21.28 45.93 -15.88
N GLY A 529 21.19 45.20 -14.76
CA GLY A 529 20.89 45.79 -13.46
C GLY A 529 21.92 46.84 -13.00
N LEU A 530 23.20 46.66 -13.36
CA LEU A 530 24.24 47.67 -13.14
C LEU A 530 24.02 48.91 -14.03
N GLN A 531 23.46 48.74 -15.23
CA GLN A 531 23.20 49.81 -16.20
C GLN A 531 21.91 50.61 -15.92
N GLU A 532 20.88 50.00 -15.33
CA GLU A 532 19.53 50.58 -15.17
C GLU A 532 19.39 51.57 -13.99
N GLY A 533 20.46 51.87 -13.24
CA GLY A 533 20.44 52.96 -12.25
C GLY A 533 20.26 54.34 -12.91
N ARG A 534 19.70 55.33 -12.19
CA ARG A 534 19.52 56.73 -12.69
C ARG A 534 20.80 57.40 -13.22
N ASP A 535 21.96 56.87 -12.84
CA ASP A 535 23.30 57.25 -13.32
C ASP A 535 24.07 56.02 -13.84
N GLY A 536 23.42 54.93 -14.25
CA GLY A 536 23.99 53.57 -14.25
C GLY A 536 25.32 53.41 -14.99
N LEU A 537 25.44 53.95 -16.21
CA LEU A 537 26.72 53.96 -16.91
C LEU A 537 27.76 54.85 -16.20
N ARG A 538 27.35 56.01 -15.68
CA ARG A 538 28.22 56.88 -14.89
C ARG A 538 28.67 56.22 -13.59
N ARG A 539 27.83 55.46 -12.88
CA ARG A 539 28.22 54.75 -11.65
C ARG A 539 29.16 53.58 -11.93
N VAL A 540 28.89 52.78 -12.97
CA VAL A 540 29.80 51.71 -13.37
C VAL A 540 31.18 52.27 -13.71
N ILE A 541 31.24 53.47 -14.33
CA ILE A 541 32.51 54.15 -14.64
C ILE A 541 33.14 54.83 -13.42
N LEU A 542 32.36 55.45 -12.54
CA LEU A 542 32.86 56.26 -11.42
C LEU A 542 33.18 55.43 -10.15
N GLN A 543 32.51 54.29 -9.95
CA GLN A 543 32.69 53.38 -8.82
C GLN A 543 32.44 51.93 -9.26
N PRO A 544 33.34 51.33 -10.04
CA PRO A 544 33.15 49.97 -10.56
C PRO A 544 33.17 48.94 -9.44
N ASP A 545 32.13 48.11 -9.37
CA ASP A 545 32.17 46.87 -8.59
C ASP A 545 32.90 45.80 -9.41
N LEU A 546 34.25 45.92 -9.44
CA LEU A 546 35.13 45.01 -10.16
C LEU A 546 34.91 43.54 -9.78
N PRO A 547 34.66 43.15 -8.51
CA PRO A 547 34.26 41.79 -8.15
C PRO A 547 33.03 41.29 -8.91
N ILE A 548 31.97 42.10 -9.04
CA ILE A 548 30.76 41.71 -9.79
C ILE A 548 31.06 41.59 -11.29
N LEU A 549 31.78 42.55 -11.88
CA LEU A 549 32.15 42.50 -13.30
C LEU A 549 33.01 41.27 -13.63
N ARG A 550 33.94 40.90 -12.75
CA ARG A 550 34.75 39.68 -12.89
C ARG A 550 33.89 38.40 -12.76
N LYS A 551 32.88 38.39 -11.88
CA LYS A 551 31.90 37.28 -11.81
C LYS A 551 31.12 37.15 -13.12
N ILE A 552 30.61 38.27 -13.66
CA ILE A 552 29.90 38.31 -14.95
C ILE A 552 30.80 37.77 -16.08
N LEU A 553 32.05 38.24 -16.16
CA LEU A 553 33.00 37.77 -17.18
C LEU A 553 33.27 36.26 -17.05
N ALA A 554 33.44 35.75 -15.82
CA ALA A 554 33.64 34.33 -15.58
C ALA A 554 32.43 33.49 -16.03
N GLU A 555 31.21 33.96 -15.75
CA GLU A 555 29.97 33.30 -16.20
C GLU A 555 29.81 33.31 -17.71
N LEU A 556 30.11 34.44 -18.39
CA LEU A 556 30.05 34.56 -19.85
C LEU A 556 31.09 33.67 -20.54
N ASN A 557 32.33 33.65 -20.03
CA ASN A 557 33.37 32.78 -20.56
C ASN A 557 32.98 31.30 -20.40
N ARG A 558 32.40 30.93 -19.26
CA ARG A 558 31.90 29.58 -19.03
C ARG A 558 30.72 29.24 -19.94
N ALA A 559 29.78 30.17 -20.15
CA ALA A 559 28.68 29.98 -21.09
C ALA A 559 29.17 29.79 -22.53
N ALA A 560 30.21 30.52 -22.95
CA ALA A 560 30.86 30.36 -24.25
C ALA A 560 31.51 28.97 -24.39
N GLN A 561 32.21 28.49 -23.37
CA GLN A 561 32.79 27.14 -23.34
C GLN A 561 31.72 26.03 -23.44
N LEU A 562 30.53 26.28 -22.89
CA LEU A 562 29.38 25.39 -22.98
C LEU A 562 28.61 25.49 -24.31
N GLY A 563 29.09 26.29 -25.27
CA GLY A 563 28.55 26.37 -26.63
C GLY A 563 27.60 27.54 -26.90
N VAL A 564 27.43 28.48 -25.98
CA VAL A 564 26.61 29.69 -26.21
C VAL A 564 27.39 30.73 -27.00
N GLY A 565 27.15 30.78 -28.31
CA GLY A 565 27.90 31.66 -29.23
C GLY A 565 27.85 33.15 -28.88
N SER A 566 26.69 33.65 -28.42
CA SER A 566 26.53 35.06 -28.03
C SER A 566 27.42 35.45 -26.85
N ALA A 567 27.66 34.53 -25.91
CA ALA A 567 28.44 34.78 -24.72
C ALA A 567 29.92 35.13 -25.03
N THR A 568 30.47 34.65 -26.15
CA THR A 568 31.85 34.97 -26.55
C THR A 568 32.01 36.45 -26.89
N LYS A 569 31.01 37.04 -27.57
CA LYS A 569 31.04 38.45 -27.95
C LYS A 569 30.89 39.33 -26.72
N ASP A 570 29.95 38.99 -25.84
CA ASP A 570 29.67 39.78 -24.66
C ASP A 570 30.78 39.65 -23.60
N ALA A 571 31.44 38.49 -23.51
CA ALA A 571 32.63 38.33 -22.68
C ALA A 571 33.75 39.30 -23.08
N LYS A 572 34.06 39.42 -24.37
CA LYS A 572 35.08 40.36 -24.88
C LYS A 572 34.73 41.82 -24.53
N MET A 573 33.47 42.19 -24.67
CA MET A 573 33.00 43.53 -24.31
C MET A 573 33.20 43.82 -22.81
N VAL A 574 32.85 42.86 -21.94
CA VAL A 574 33.04 43.02 -20.49
C VAL A 574 34.52 43.01 -20.10
N GLU A 575 35.35 42.22 -20.79
CA GLU A 575 36.80 42.20 -20.60
C GLU A 575 37.47 43.53 -20.99
N GLU A 576 37.12 44.10 -22.14
CA GLU A 576 37.57 45.44 -22.57
C GLU A 576 37.14 46.52 -21.57
N LEU A 577 35.91 46.43 -21.05
CA LEU A 577 35.41 47.34 -20.01
C LEU A 577 36.23 47.23 -18.71
N ILE A 578 36.50 46.01 -18.23
CA ILE A 578 37.34 45.79 -17.03
C ILE A 578 38.75 46.34 -17.26
N SER A 579 39.36 46.06 -18.41
CA SER A 579 40.69 46.59 -18.75
C SER A 579 40.72 48.11 -18.82
N THR A 580 39.62 48.75 -19.21
CA THR A 580 39.50 50.22 -19.25
C THR A 580 39.33 50.81 -17.85
N LEU A 581 38.67 50.08 -16.93
CA LEU A 581 38.46 50.50 -15.54
C LEU A 581 39.68 50.27 -14.64
N ASP A 582 40.54 49.30 -14.99
CA ASP A 582 41.81 49.03 -14.29
C ASP A 582 42.93 50.02 -14.68
N GLN A 583 42.79 50.73 -15.82
CA GLN A 583 43.69 51.79 -16.29
C GLN A 583 43.29 53.16 -15.73
#